data_AF-A0A2N4XPU4-F1
#
_entry.id   AF-A0A2N4XPU4-F1
#
_cell.length_a   1.000
_cell.length_b   1.000
_cell.length_c   1.000
_cell.angle_alpha   90.00
_cell.angle_beta   90.00
_cell.angle_gamma   90.00
#
_symmetry.space_group_name_H-M   'P 1'
#
loop_
_entity.id
_entity.type
_entity.pdbx_description
1 polymer ?
#
loop_
_entity_poly.entity_id
_entity_poly.type
_entity_poly.pdbx_seq_one_letter_code
_entity_poly.pdbx_strand_id
1 'polypeptide(L)'
;MTQALAFPVPNALGNIDQYVQAVNRYPLLTEEQEHALALRLKEENDLDAARQLVLSHLRLVVSIARNYLGYGLPHADLIQEGNIGLMKAVKRFDPERGVRLVSFAMHWIKAEIHEYIVKNWRLVKIATTKAQRKLFFNLRSMRGDSASLSPEDVRGIASKLGVKPEEVIEMETRFAGGEVAIDRGSDDDDERMAPIDWLADESAEPVEVLATAQSERLADEGLKGALASLDERSRAIVQRRWLVEDDPATLHELAAEYGVSAERIRQIEAKAMQKMRLALSA
;
A
#
# COMPACT_ATOMS: atom_id res chain seq x y z
N MET A 1 24.40 -46.49 -4.29
CA MET A 1 25.33 -45.38 -4.60
C MET A 1 24.52 -44.23 -5.16
N THR A 2 24.01 -43.37 -4.28
CA THR A 2 23.21 -42.20 -4.63
C THR A 2 24.17 -41.07 -4.96
N GLN A 3 24.41 -40.81 -6.25
CA GLN A 3 25.07 -39.56 -6.66
C GLN A 3 24.13 -38.41 -6.31
N ALA A 4 24.32 -37.83 -5.13
CA ALA A 4 23.75 -36.54 -4.81
C ALA A 4 24.32 -35.56 -5.84
N LEU A 5 23.47 -35.07 -6.75
CA LEU A 5 23.80 -34.01 -7.69
C LEU A 5 24.32 -32.83 -6.85
N ALA A 6 25.62 -32.56 -6.95
CA ALA A 6 26.26 -31.43 -6.30
C ALA A 6 25.83 -30.16 -7.05
N PHE A 7 24.70 -29.60 -6.63
CA PHE A 7 24.19 -28.36 -7.19
C PHE A 7 25.08 -27.20 -6.73
N PRO A 8 25.71 -26.43 -7.64
CA PRO A 8 26.44 -25.24 -7.26
C PRO A 8 25.45 -24.26 -6.61
N VAL A 9 25.63 -23.92 -5.34
CA VAL A 9 24.82 -22.89 -4.68
C VAL A 9 25.25 -21.53 -5.25
N PRO A 10 24.33 -20.66 -5.73
CA PRO A 10 24.69 -19.34 -6.20
C PRO A 10 25.36 -18.56 -5.06
N ASN A 11 26.56 -18.03 -5.30
CA ASN A 11 27.35 -17.33 -4.30
C ASN A 11 26.67 -16.01 -3.91
N ALA A 12 26.61 -15.68 -2.61
CA ALA A 12 25.78 -14.61 -2.04
C ALA A 12 26.22 -13.16 -2.36
N LEU A 13 27.27 -12.97 -3.18
CA LEU A 13 27.89 -11.67 -3.49
C LEU A 13 28.06 -11.42 -5.00
N GLY A 14 27.21 -12.02 -5.84
CA GLY A 14 27.35 -11.94 -7.30
C GLY A 14 26.50 -10.87 -7.97
N ASN A 15 27.08 -10.19 -8.98
CA ASN A 15 26.34 -9.46 -10.01
C ASN A 15 25.25 -10.36 -10.62
N ILE A 16 24.10 -9.80 -11.00
CA ILE A 16 22.97 -10.52 -11.59
C ILE A 16 23.38 -11.42 -12.77
N ASP A 17 24.37 -11.01 -13.55
CA ASP A 17 24.90 -11.81 -14.65
C ASP A 17 25.52 -13.13 -14.18
N GLN A 18 26.21 -13.14 -13.03
CA GLN A 18 26.76 -14.35 -12.45
C GLN A 18 25.65 -15.28 -11.96
N TYR A 19 24.57 -14.74 -11.39
CA TYR A 19 23.39 -15.52 -11.03
C TYR A 19 22.77 -16.17 -12.27
N VAL A 20 22.56 -15.40 -13.34
CA VAL A 20 22.00 -15.92 -14.61
C VAL A 20 22.91 -17.00 -15.21
N GLN A 21 24.23 -16.82 -15.16
CA GLN A 21 25.19 -17.85 -15.60
C GLN A 21 25.11 -19.12 -14.74
N ALA A 22 25.04 -18.99 -13.41
CA ALA A 22 24.92 -20.13 -12.49
C ALA A 22 23.63 -20.92 -12.74
N VAL A 23 22.50 -20.21 -12.89
CA VAL A 23 21.19 -20.81 -13.18
C VAL A 23 21.19 -21.57 -14.50
N ASN A 24 21.90 -21.07 -15.52
CA ASN A 24 22.02 -21.76 -16.81
C ASN A 24 22.83 -23.05 -16.77
N ARG A 25 23.65 -23.27 -15.73
CA ARG A 25 24.43 -24.52 -15.56
C ARG A 25 23.61 -25.67 -14.98
N TYR A 26 22.44 -25.39 -14.40
CA TYR A 26 21.60 -26.47 -13.89
C TYR A 26 21.04 -27.34 -15.03
N PRO A 27 21.12 -28.67 -14.89
CA PRO A 27 20.61 -29.58 -15.91
C PRO A 27 19.08 -29.47 -15.99
N LEU A 28 18.57 -29.57 -17.21
CA LEU A 28 17.13 -29.68 -17.45
C LEU A 28 16.70 -31.11 -17.13
N LEU A 29 15.55 -31.24 -16.46
CA LEU A 29 14.96 -32.53 -16.16
C LEU A 29 14.21 -33.06 -17.39
N THR A 30 14.31 -34.36 -17.61
CA THR A 30 13.39 -35.07 -18.51
C THR A 30 12.01 -35.15 -17.88
N GLU A 31 10.99 -35.46 -18.67
CA GLU A 31 9.62 -35.65 -18.18
C GLU A 31 9.52 -36.75 -17.13
N GLU A 32 10.20 -37.87 -17.35
CA GLU A 32 10.26 -39.00 -16.42
C GLU A 32 10.90 -38.59 -15.09
N GLN A 33 12.00 -37.82 -15.13
CA GLN A 33 12.68 -37.32 -13.92
C GLN A 33 11.79 -36.31 -13.17
N GLU A 34 11.15 -35.39 -13.88
CA GLU A 34 10.21 -34.41 -13.32
C GLU A 34 9.05 -35.12 -12.62
N HIS A 35 8.46 -36.13 -13.26
CA HIS A 35 7.37 -36.93 -12.69
C HIS A 35 7.83 -37.69 -11.44
N ALA A 36 8.98 -38.37 -11.50
CA ALA A 36 9.51 -39.11 -10.35
C ALA A 36 9.80 -38.22 -9.14
N LEU A 37 10.37 -37.03 -9.36
CA LEU A 37 10.62 -36.05 -8.30
C LEU A 37 9.32 -35.46 -7.75
N ALA A 38 8.34 -35.17 -8.62
CA ALA A 38 7.04 -34.67 -8.19
C ALA A 38 6.25 -35.69 -7.36
N LEU A 39 6.33 -36.98 -7.72
CA LEU A 39 5.70 -38.06 -6.95
C LEU A 39 6.32 -38.19 -5.56
N ARG A 40 7.66 -38.22 -5.48
CA ARG A 40 8.40 -38.24 -4.19
C ARG A 40 8.04 -37.04 -3.31
N LEU A 41 7.94 -35.86 -3.90
CA LEU A 41 7.50 -34.67 -3.17
C LEU A 41 6.06 -34.81 -2.64
N LYS A 42 5.14 -35.35 -3.44
CA LYS A 42 3.73 -35.50 -3.08
C LYS A 42 3.50 -36.57 -2.00
N GLU A 43 4.18 -37.71 -2.12
CA GLU A 43 3.97 -38.88 -1.25
C GLU A 43 4.80 -38.81 0.04
N GLU A 44 6.06 -38.37 -0.06
CA GLU A 44 7.03 -38.43 1.04
C GLU A 44 7.34 -37.04 1.63
N ASN A 45 6.81 -35.96 1.04
CA ASN A 45 7.16 -34.58 1.37
C ASN A 45 8.68 -34.32 1.29
N ASP A 46 9.33 -34.94 0.30
CA ASP A 46 10.78 -34.91 0.10
C ASP A 46 11.26 -33.51 -0.34
N LEU A 47 11.94 -32.81 0.59
CA LEU A 47 12.48 -31.47 0.36
C LEU A 47 13.62 -31.45 -0.66
N ASP A 48 14.38 -32.53 -0.80
CA ASP A 48 15.42 -32.62 -1.82
C ASP A 48 14.82 -32.77 -3.22
N ALA A 49 13.69 -33.45 -3.34
CA ALA A 49 12.94 -33.51 -4.60
C ALA A 49 12.39 -32.13 -4.98
N ALA A 50 11.80 -31.40 -4.03
CA ALA A 50 11.38 -30.01 -4.25
C ALA A 50 12.55 -29.11 -4.68
N ARG A 51 13.70 -29.22 -4.01
CA ARG A 51 14.91 -28.46 -4.35
C ARG A 51 15.35 -28.73 -5.78
N GLN A 52 15.39 -29.99 -6.20
CA GLN A 52 15.77 -30.36 -7.57
C GLN A 52 14.80 -29.79 -8.62
N LEU A 53 13.48 -29.90 -8.38
CA LEU A 53 12.46 -29.35 -9.24
C LEU A 53 12.57 -27.82 -9.38
N VAL A 54 12.85 -27.11 -8.29
CA VAL A 54 13.03 -25.65 -8.30
C VAL A 54 14.30 -25.28 -9.07
N LEU A 55 15.45 -25.87 -8.72
CA LEU A 55 16.75 -25.51 -9.31
C LEU A 55 16.78 -25.73 -10.83
N SER A 56 16.20 -26.82 -11.33
CA SER A 56 16.16 -27.11 -12.77
C SER A 56 15.30 -26.11 -13.57
N HIS A 57 14.37 -25.43 -12.91
CA HIS A 57 13.40 -24.51 -13.52
C HIS A 57 13.71 -23.02 -13.31
N LEU A 58 14.80 -22.67 -12.60
CA LEU A 58 15.18 -21.27 -12.41
C LEU A 58 15.41 -20.50 -13.73
N ARG A 59 15.86 -21.19 -14.79
CA ARG A 59 16.04 -20.60 -16.13
C ARG A 59 14.73 -20.06 -16.71
N LEU A 60 13.60 -20.74 -16.42
CA LEU A 60 12.27 -20.30 -16.82
C LEU A 60 11.92 -18.98 -16.14
N VAL A 61 12.19 -18.87 -14.83
CA VAL A 61 11.92 -17.65 -14.07
C VAL A 61 12.67 -16.46 -14.66
N VAL A 62 13.98 -16.61 -14.92
CA VAL A 62 14.80 -15.57 -15.55
C VAL A 62 14.23 -15.15 -16.90
N SER A 63 13.79 -16.11 -17.72
CA SER A 63 13.21 -15.80 -19.03
C SER A 63 11.88 -15.03 -18.94
N ILE A 64 11.06 -15.34 -17.93
CA ILE A 64 9.78 -14.67 -17.69
C ILE A 64 10.02 -13.26 -17.15
N ALA A 65 10.90 -13.11 -16.15
CA ALA A 65 11.21 -11.84 -15.49
C ALA A 65 11.73 -10.77 -16.47
N ARG A 66 12.49 -11.16 -17.50
CA ARG A 66 12.97 -10.24 -18.55
C ARG A 66 11.87 -9.47 -19.27
N ASN A 67 10.67 -10.04 -19.40
CA ASN A 67 9.54 -9.35 -20.04
C ASN A 67 9.00 -8.17 -19.23
N TYR A 68 9.45 -8.02 -17.97
CA TYR A 68 8.97 -7.02 -17.03
C TYR A 68 9.99 -5.92 -16.72
N LEU A 69 11.15 -5.93 -17.38
CA LEU A 69 12.18 -4.89 -17.21
C LEU A 69 11.69 -3.48 -17.54
N GLY A 70 10.69 -3.36 -18.42
CA GLY A 70 10.11 -2.08 -18.82
C GLY A 70 9.46 -1.30 -17.67
N TYR A 71 9.20 -1.91 -16.52
CA TYR A 71 8.60 -1.24 -15.36
C TYR A 71 9.60 -0.45 -14.50
N GLY A 72 10.91 -0.54 -14.76
CA GLY A 72 11.94 0.21 -14.02
C GLY A 72 12.31 -0.40 -12.66
N LEU A 73 11.84 -1.61 -12.36
CA LEU A 73 12.19 -2.33 -11.13
C LEU A 73 13.49 -3.12 -11.30
N PRO A 74 14.28 -3.31 -10.22
CA PRO A 74 15.50 -4.11 -10.29
C PRO A 74 15.21 -5.54 -10.78
N HIS A 75 15.98 -5.98 -11.77
CA HIS A 75 15.80 -7.31 -12.37
C HIS A 75 15.99 -8.45 -11.37
N ALA A 76 16.88 -8.26 -10.38
CA ALA A 76 17.10 -9.23 -9.32
C ALA A 76 15.82 -9.48 -8.51
N ASP A 77 15.10 -8.42 -8.15
CA ASP A 77 13.87 -8.53 -7.37
C ASP A 77 12.78 -9.23 -8.17
N LEU A 78 12.62 -8.91 -9.45
CA LEU A 78 11.68 -9.58 -10.34
C LEU A 78 11.96 -11.09 -10.44
N ILE A 79 13.24 -11.48 -10.51
CA ILE A 79 13.64 -12.90 -10.49
C ILE A 79 13.29 -13.53 -9.15
N GLN A 80 13.59 -12.87 -8.02
CA GLN A 80 13.35 -13.41 -6.68
C GLN A 80 11.86 -13.65 -6.43
N GLU A 81 11.01 -12.70 -6.81
CA GLU A 81 9.55 -12.85 -6.71
C GLU A 81 9.03 -13.94 -7.64
N GLY A 82 9.60 -14.04 -8.84
CA GLY A 82 9.34 -15.17 -9.73
C GLY A 82 9.76 -16.52 -9.15
N ASN A 83 10.88 -16.58 -8.41
CA ASN A 83 11.34 -17.78 -7.72
C ASN A 83 10.37 -18.19 -6.61
N ILE A 84 9.82 -17.22 -5.86
CA ILE A 84 8.76 -17.46 -4.88
C ILE A 84 7.52 -18.05 -5.58
N GLY A 85 7.16 -17.53 -6.75
CA GLY A 85 6.09 -18.08 -7.59
C GLY A 85 6.36 -19.52 -8.02
N LEU A 86 7.58 -19.82 -8.45
CA LEU A 86 8.00 -21.18 -8.78
C LEU A 86 7.90 -22.12 -7.58
N MET A 87 8.36 -21.71 -6.39
CA MET A 87 8.24 -22.50 -5.17
C MET A 87 6.79 -22.78 -4.80
N LYS A 88 5.91 -21.78 -4.92
CA LYS A 88 4.45 -21.94 -4.72
C LYS A 88 3.84 -22.90 -5.74
N ALA A 89 4.32 -22.90 -6.99
CA ALA A 89 3.90 -23.84 -8.01
C ALA A 89 4.33 -25.26 -7.69
N VAL A 90 5.61 -25.49 -7.39
CA VAL A 90 6.15 -26.81 -7.05
C VAL A 90 5.40 -27.43 -5.87
N LYS A 91 5.09 -26.64 -4.83
CA LYS A 91 4.30 -27.11 -3.68
C LYS A 91 2.88 -27.57 -4.04
N ARG A 92 2.28 -27.04 -5.10
CA ARG A 92 0.89 -27.30 -5.51
C ARG A 92 0.79 -28.13 -6.80
N PHE A 93 1.92 -28.57 -7.33
CA PHE A 93 1.98 -29.30 -8.58
C PHE A 93 1.46 -30.73 -8.38
N ASP A 94 0.68 -31.19 -9.34
CA ASP A 94 0.04 -32.51 -9.31
C ASP A 94 0.50 -33.33 -10.53
N PRO A 95 1.39 -34.32 -10.35
CA PRO A 95 1.98 -35.07 -11.46
C PRO A 95 0.95 -35.93 -12.21
N GLU A 96 -0.14 -36.34 -11.56
CA GLU A 96 -1.17 -37.20 -12.15
C GLU A 96 -1.98 -36.51 -13.27
N ARG A 97 -1.91 -35.18 -13.36
CA ARG A 97 -2.63 -34.41 -14.38
C ARG A 97 -2.01 -34.49 -15.78
N GLY A 98 -0.83 -35.11 -15.92
CA GLY A 98 -0.16 -35.30 -17.21
C GLY A 98 0.28 -34.00 -17.89
N VAL A 99 0.44 -32.91 -17.14
CA VAL A 99 0.94 -31.62 -17.64
C VAL A 99 2.34 -31.36 -17.11
N ARG A 100 3.21 -30.80 -17.95
CA ARG A 100 4.56 -30.41 -17.54
C ARG A 100 4.53 -29.32 -16.47
N LEU A 101 5.46 -29.39 -15.51
CA LEU A 101 5.63 -28.41 -14.44
C LEU A 101 5.82 -27.00 -15.00
N VAL A 102 6.56 -26.85 -16.11
CA VAL A 102 6.76 -25.57 -16.82
C VAL A 102 5.43 -24.88 -17.11
N SER A 103 4.46 -25.60 -17.68
CA SER A 103 3.16 -25.07 -18.07
C SER A 103 2.35 -24.61 -16.85
N PHE A 104 2.42 -25.38 -15.75
CA PHE A 104 1.75 -25.02 -14.51
C PHE A 104 2.42 -23.83 -13.80
N ALA A 105 3.74 -23.87 -13.67
CA ALA A 105 4.53 -22.87 -12.95
C ALA A 105 4.51 -21.50 -13.60
N MET A 106 4.38 -21.42 -14.93
CA MET A 106 4.33 -20.14 -15.65
C MET A 106 3.26 -19.19 -15.09
N HIS A 107 2.08 -19.69 -14.75
CA HIS A 107 1.00 -18.87 -14.20
C HIS A 107 1.33 -18.32 -12.80
N TRP A 108 1.93 -19.15 -11.95
CA TRP A 108 2.36 -18.74 -10.61
C TRP A 108 3.50 -17.72 -10.64
N ILE A 109 4.50 -17.96 -11.49
CA ILE A 109 5.63 -17.04 -11.67
C ILE A 109 5.12 -15.67 -12.12
N LYS A 110 4.28 -15.62 -13.16
CA LYS A 110 3.70 -14.36 -13.66
C LYS A 110 2.84 -13.66 -12.61
N ALA A 111 2.04 -14.42 -11.84
CA ALA A 111 1.17 -13.86 -10.81
C ALA A 111 1.97 -13.18 -9.69
N GLU A 112 3.03 -13.82 -9.17
CA GLU A 112 3.87 -13.23 -8.13
C GLU A 112 4.64 -12.00 -8.65
N ILE A 113 5.21 -12.08 -9.86
CA ILE A 113 5.87 -10.93 -10.48
C ILE A 113 4.88 -9.77 -10.67
N HIS A 114 3.66 -10.03 -11.16
CA HIS A 114 2.64 -8.99 -11.30
C HIS A 114 2.27 -8.36 -9.95
N GLU A 115 2.12 -9.17 -8.90
CA GLU A 115 1.80 -8.69 -7.57
C GLU A 115 2.92 -7.81 -7.00
N TYR A 116 4.18 -8.20 -7.20
CA TYR A 116 5.34 -7.40 -6.83
C TYR A 116 5.37 -6.06 -7.57
N ILE A 117 5.18 -6.07 -8.88
CA ILE A 117 5.18 -4.85 -9.69
C ILE A 117 4.08 -3.90 -9.20
N VAL A 118 2.85 -4.39 -9.02
CA VAL A 118 1.74 -3.53 -8.56
C VAL A 118 2.00 -2.91 -7.18
N LYS A 119 2.70 -3.63 -6.30
CA LYS A 119 3.01 -3.15 -4.94
C LYS A 119 4.18 -2.19 -4.88
N ASN A 120 5.17 -2.33 -5.77
CA ASN A 120 6.48 -1.66 -5.64
C ASN A 120 6.82 -0.75 -6.82
N TRP A 121 5.98 -0.67 -7.85
CA TRP A 121 6.24 0.21 -8.99
C TRP A 121 6.34 1.68 -8.57
N ARG A 122 5.60 2.08 -7.53
CA ARG A 122 5.56 3.43 -6.98
C ARG A 122 5.31 3.44 -5.48
N LEU A 123 5.68 4.54 -4.83
CA LEU A 123 5.45 4.76 -3.40
C LEU A 123 3.95 4.89 -3.12
N VAL A 124 3.25 5.64 -3.97
CA VAL A 124 1.79 5.75 -3.92
C VAL A 124 1.17 4.61 -4.73
N LYS A 125 0.38 3.78 -4.07
CA LYS A 125 -0.22 2.59 -4.68
C LYS A 125 -1.33 2.97 -5.67
N ILE A 126 -1.13 2.63 -6.95
CA ILE A 126 -2.01 3.07 -8.04
C ILE A 126 -3.04 2.01 -8.47
N ALA A 127 -2.74 0.71 -8.30
CA ALA A 127 -3.58 -0.37 -8.84
C ALA A 127 -4.17 -1.27 -7.75
N THR A 128 -5.05 -0.70 -6.92
CA THR A 128 -5.72 -1.43 -5.84
C THR A 128 -6.97 -2.18 -6.31
N THR A 129 -7.63 -1.72 -7.38
CA THR A 129 -8.83 -2.38 -7.92
C THR A 129 -8.52 -3.30 -9.11
N LYS A 130 -9.45 -4.22 -9.41
CA LYS A 130 -9.34 -5.13 -10.56
C LYS A 130 -9.28 -4.37 -11.90
N ALA A 131 -10.07 -3.31 -12.04
CA ALA A 131 -10.08 -2.45 -13.23
C ALA A 131 -8.73 -1.74 -13.41
N GLN A 132 -8.21 -1.14 -12.33
CA GLN A 132 -6.91 -0.48 -12.32
C GLN A 132 -5.76 -1.45 -12.64
N ARG A 133 -5.77 -2.67 -12.10
CA ARG A 133 -4.76 -3.70 -12.44
C ARG A 133 -4.81 -4.07 -13.92
N LYS A 134 -6.00 -4.22 -14.50
CA LYS A 134 -6.16 -4.50 -15.94
C LYS A 134 -5.60 -3.36 -16.79
N LEU A 135 -5.88 -2.11 -16.40
CA LEU A 135 -5.31 -0.94 -17.06
C LEU A 135 -3.78 -0.89 -16.88
N PHE A 136 -3.27 -1.11 -15.68
CA PHE A 136 -1.84 -1.04 -15.38
C PHE A 136 -0.97 -1.91 -16.31
N PHE A 137 -1.38 -3.15 -16.58
CA PHE A 137 -0.62 -4.05 -17.44
C PHE A 137 -0.86 -3.85 -18.95
N ASN A 138 -2.02 -3.33 -19.36
CA ASN A 138 -2.40 -3.28 -20.78
C ASN A 138 -2.36 -1.86 -21.38
N LEU A 139 -2.50 -0.81 -20.56
CA LEU A 139 -2.63 0.57 -21.03
C LEU A 139 -1.40 1.01 -21.82
N ARG A 140 -0.20 0.70 -21.33
CA ARG A 140 1.06 1.05 -22.01
C ARG A 140 1.18 0.43 -23.40
N SER A 141 0.78 -0.84 -23.56
CA SER A 141 0.77 -1.50 -24.87
C SER A 141 -0.32 -0.99 -25.81
N MET A 142 -1.38 -0.38 -25.27
CA MET A 142 -2.51 0.14 -26.04
C MET A 142 -2.36 1.62 -26.42
N ARG A 143 -1.55 2.38 -25.68
CA ARG A 143 -1.27 3.81 -25.95
C ARG A 143 -0.44 4.03 -27.22
N GLY A 144 0.34 3.03 -27.66
CA GLY A 144 1.32 3.21 -28.72
C GLY A 144 2.41 4.23 -28.33
N ASP A 145 3.09 4.78 -29.34
CA ASP A 145 4.18 5.77 -29.16
C ASP A 145 3.66 7.20 -28.87
N SER A 146 2.35 7.41 -28.86
CA SER A 146 1.75 8.70 -28.56
C SER A 146 1.97 9.11 -27.11
N ALA A 147 2.36 10.37 -26.90
CA ALA A 147 2.63 10.94 -25.57
C ALA A 147 1.34 11.06 -24.71
N SER A 148 0.19 11.25 -25.35
CA SER A 148 -1.13 11.42 -24.71
C SER A 148 -2.21 10.65 -25.45
N LEU A 149 -3.22 10.17 -24.72
CA LEU A 149 -4.40 9.52 -25.28
C LEU A 149 -5.40 10.55 -25.80
N SER A 150 -5.93 10.32 -27.02
CA SER A 150 -7.07 11.10 -27.49
C SER A 150 -8.37 10.63 -26.80
N PRO A 151 -9.43 11.47 -26.78
CA PRO A 151 -10.73 11.05 -26.26
C PRO A 151 -11.32 9.81 -26.96
N GLU A 152 -10.94 9.56 -28.22
CA GLU A 152 -11.34 8.35 -28.95
C GLU A 152 -10.58 7.12 -28.47
N ASP A 153 -9.27 7.24 -28.23
CA ASP A 153 -8.44 6.16 -27.68
C ASP A 153 -8.94 5.76 -26.29
N VAL A 154 -9.25 6.73 -25.44
CA VAL A 154 -9.80 6.49 -24.10
C VAL A 154 -11.08 5.66 -24.19
N ARG A 155 -12.02 6.02 -25.07
CA ARG A 155 -13.27 5.25 -25.26
C ARG A 155 -13.00 3.85 -25.82
N GLY A 156 -12.07 3.72 -26.76
CA GLY A 156 -11.66 2.44 -27.33
C GLY A 156 -11.05 1.50 -26.29
N ILE A 157 -10.12 2.01 -25.46
CA ILE A 157 -9.48 1.28 -24.37
C ILE A 157 -10.50 0.89 -23.31
N ALA A 158 -11.36 1.83 -22.90
CA ALA A 158 -12.42 1.60 -21.92
C ALA A 158 -13.35 0.46 -22.36
N SER A 159 -13.83 0.49 -23.60
CA SER A 159 -14.69 -0.54 -24.18
C SER A 159 -13.99 -1.90 -24.26
N LYS A 160 -12.76 -1.94 -24.78
CA LYS A 160 -12.00 -3.20 -24.93
C LYS A 160 -11.63 -3.84 -23.59
N LEU A 161 -11.35 -3.02 -22.57
CA LEU A 161 -11.00 -3.52 -21.24
C LEU A 161 -12.21 -3.65 -20.31
N GLY A 162 -13.39 -3.16 -20.69
CA GLY A 162 -14.60 -3.21 -19.87
C GLY A 162 -14.47 -2.38 -18.59
N VAL A 163 -13.88 -1.19 -18.69
CA VAL A 163 -13.63 -0.25 -17.60
C VAL A 163 -14.23 1.11 -17.94
N LYS A 164 -14.33 2.02 -16.97
CA LYS A 164 -14.91 3.35 -17.22
C LYS A 164 -13.89 4.28 -17.90
N PRO A 165 -14.31 5.18 -18.80
CA PRO A 165 -13.41 6.19 -19.40
C PRO A 165 -12.64 7.02 -18.36
N GLU A 166 -13.29 7.35 -17.25
CA GLU A 166 -12.67 8.14 -16.16
C GLU A 166 -11.50 7.38 -15.51
N GLU A 167 -11.61 6.05 -15.35
CA GLU A 167 -10.53 5.21 -14.81
C GLU A 167 -9.33 5.14 -15.76
N VAL A 168 -9.57 5.22 -17.08
CA VAL A 168 -8.49 5.26 -18.08
C VAL A 168 -7.71 6.57 -17.99
N ILE A 169 -8.42 7.71 -17.91
CA ILE A 169 -7.81 9.05 -17.79
C ILE A 169 -7.04 9.18 -16.47
N GLU A 170 -7.64 8.74 -15.37
CA GLU A 170 -6.98 8.73 -14.06
C GLU A 170 -5.71 7.88 -14.10
N MET A 171 -5.77 6.68 -14.69
CA MET A 171 -4.61 5.81 -14.83
C MET A 171 -3.53 6.45 -15.71
N GLU A 172 -3.90 7.09 -16.82
CA GLU A 172 -2.96 7.81 -17.69
C GLU A 172 -2.22 8.92 -16.92
N THR A 173 -2.94 9.74 -16.15
CA THR A 173 -2.36 10.83 -15.36
C THR A 173 -1.36 10.28 -14.33
N ARG A 174 -1.71 9.16 -13.69
CA ARG A 174 -0.83 8.46 -12.75
C ARG A 174 0.41 7.85 -13.42
N PHE A 175 0.32 7.42 -14.68
CA PHE A 175 1.47 6.97 -15.46
C PHE A 175 2.38 8.12 -15.90
N ALA A 176 1.81 9.28 -16.23
CA ALA A 176 2.55 10.46 -16.68
C ALA A 176 3.25 11.20 -15.52
N GLY A 177 2.65 11.25 -14.33
CA GLY A 177 3.26 11.86 -13.14
C GLY A 177 4.47 11.07 -12.64
N GLY A 178 5.27 11.64 -11.74
CA GLY A 178 6.44 11.02 -11.09
C GLY A 178 6.50 11.46 -9.63
N GLU A 179 6.93 10.59 -8.71
CA GLU A 179 7.34 11.06 -7.39
C GLU A 179 8.59 11.93 -7.53
N VAL A 180 8.60 13.06 -6.81
CA VAL A 180 9.74 13.98 -6.76
C VAL A 180 10.36 13.86 -5.37
N ALA A 181 11.68 13.69 -5.32
CA ALA A 181 12.40 13.72 -4.06
C ALA A 181 12.26 15.12 -3.42
N ILE A 182 11.88 15.17 -2.15
CA ILE A 182 11.70 16.42 -1.43
C ILE A 182 13.03 17.13 -1.19
N ASP A 183 14.09 16.34 -0.99
CA ASP A 183 15.45 16.78 -0.70
C ASP A 183 16.38 16.45 -1.87
N ARG A 184 17.56 17.06 -1.85
CA ARG A 184 18.59 16.93 -2.87
C ARG A 184 19.20 15.54 -2.86
N GLY A 185 19.45 14.99 -4.05
CA GLY A 185 20.30 13.81 -4.19
C GLY A 185 21.76 14.16 -3.90
N SER A 186 22.58 13.17 -3.51
CA SER A 186 24.03 13.36 -3.33
C SER A 186 24.78 13.76 -4.61
N ASP A 187 24.17 13.54 -5.77
CA ASP A 187 24.72 13.84 -7.10
C ASP A 187 24.14 15.14 -7.71
N ASP A 188 23.29 15.89 -7.00
CA ASP A 188 22.71 17.13 -7.51
C ASP A 188 23.67 18.32 -7.33
N ASP A 189 23.92 19.02 -8.44
CA ASP A 189 24.73 20.24 -8.51
C ASP A 189 24.24 21.31 -7.51
N ASP A 190 25.16 21.94 -6.75
CA ASP A 190 24.88 22.85 -5.61
C ASP A 190 23.88 23.97 -5.94
N GLU A 191 23.71 24.31 -7.22
CA GLU A 191 22.80 25.34 -7.72
C GLU A 191 21.34 24.91 -7.90
N ARG A 192 21.01 23.60 -7.85
CA ARG A 192 19.62 23.13 -7.95
C ARG A 192 18.87 23.28 -6.63
N MET A 193 17.85 24.13 -6.66
CA MET A 193 16.89 24.27 -5.57
C MET A 193 15.98 23.04 -5.48
N ALA A 194 15.94 22.39 -4.33
CA ALA A 194 15.05 21.25 -4.07
C ALA A 194 13.66 21.72 -3.60
N PRO A 195 12.62 20.87 -3.69
CA PRO A 195 11.30 21.17 -3.14
C PRO A 195 11.32 21.70 -1.71
N ILE A 196 12.15 21.12 -0.84
CA ILE A 196 12.27 21.54 0.56
C ILE A 196 12.67 23.01 0.75
N ASP A 197 13.38 23.60 -0.21
CA ASP A 197 13.88 24.97 -0.08
C ASP A 197 12.81 26.04 -0.39
N TRP A 198 11.77 25.69 -1.15
CA TRP A 198 10.69 26.62 -1.56
C TRP A 198 9.31 26.21 -1.06
N LEU A 199 9.11 24.99 -0.58
CA LEU A 199 7.85 24.54 -0.01
C LEU A 199 7.64 25.23 1.35
N ALA A 200 6.74 26.21 1.40
CA ALA A 200 6.42 26.91 2.63
C ALA A 200 5.46 26.10 3.52
N ASP A 201 5.65 26.18 4.83
CA ASP A 201 4.67 25.74 5.82
C ASP A 201 3.77 26.94 6.18
N GLU A 202 2.57 26.96 5.60
CA GLU A 202 1.59 28.04 5.84
C GLU A 202 1.16 28.10 7.31
N SER A 203 1.21 26.98 8.05
CA SER A 203 0.82 26.94 9.47
C SER A 203 1.84 27.56 10.42
N ALA A 204 3.08 27.74 9.95
CA ALA A 204 4.17 28.33 10.71
C ALA A 204 4.24 29.87 10.57
N GLU A 205 3.30 30.48 9.84
CA GLU A 205 3.28 31.93 9.66
C GLU A 205 3.14 32.66 11.01
N PRO A 206 4.10 33.53 11.39
CA PRO A 206 4.13 34.13 12.72
C PRO A 206 2.85 34.86 13.11
N VAL A 207 2.18 35.49 12.14
CA VAL A 207 0.91 36.20 12.37
C VAL A 207 -0.21 35.21 12.68
N GLU A 208 -0.30 34.10 11.94
CA GLU A 208 -1.33 33.08 12.16
C GLU A 208 -1.11 32.34 13.47
N VAL A 209 0.14 32.01 13.81
CA VAL A 209 0.51 31.40 15.09
C VAL A 209 0.10 32.31 16.26
N LEU A 210 0.44 33.60 16.20
CA LEU A 210 0.07 34.56 17.24
C LEU A 210 -1.45 34.78 17.31
N ALA A 211 -2.13 34.85 16.17
CA ALA A 211 -3.58 35.00 16.11
C ALA A 211 -4.30 33.77 16.69
N THR A 212 -3.80 32.57 16.41
CA THR A 212 -4.32 31.31 16.95
C THR A 212 -4.10 31.25 18.46
N ALA A 213 -2.87 31.48 18.94
CA ALA A 213 -2.56 31.51 20.37
C ALA A 213 -3.38 32.55 21.13
N GLN A 214 -3.60 33.73 20.54
CA GLN A 214 -4.45 34.77 21.12
C GLN A 214 -5.92 34.34 21.16
N SER A 215 -6.42 33.72 20.09
CA SER A 215 -7.80 33.22 20.01
C SER A 215 -8.05 32.11 21.03
N GLU A 216 -7.11 31.18 21.19
CA GLU A 216 -7.14 30.13 22.20
C GLU A 216 -7.12 30.71 23.61
N ARG A 217 -6.24 31.68 23.89
CA ARG A 217 -6.19 32.37 25.19
C ARG A 217 -7.49 33.09 25.51
N LEU A 218 -8.05 33.82 24.55
CA LEU A 218 -9.34 34.51 24.71
C LEU A 218 -10.48 33.51 24.93
N ALA A 219 -10.46 32.38 24.22
CA ALA A 219 -11.44 31.32 24.39
C ALA A 219 -11.34 30.67 25.78
N ASP A 220 -10.14 30.37 26.27
CA ASP A 220 -9.91 29.79 27.60
C ASP A 220 -10.29 30.77 28.72
N GLU A 221 -9.82 32.02 28.65
CA GLU A 221 -10.18 33.07 29.61
C GLU A 221 -11.69 33.35 29.60
N GLY A 222 -12.29 33.44 28.42
CA GLY A 222 -13.72 33.62 28.23
C GLY A 222 -14.53 32.45 28.79
N LEU A 223 -14.11 31.22 28.52
CA LEU A 223 -14.77 30.01 29.04
C LEU A 223 -14.68 29.95 30.57
N LYS A 224 -13.51 30.23 31.16
CA LYS A 224 -13.31 30.31 32.61
C LYS A 224 -14.20 31.38 33.23
N GLY A 225 -14.28 32.58 32.63
CA GLY A 225 -15.18 33.65 33.06
C GLY A 225 -16.66 33.26 32.97
N ALA A 226 -17.06 32.64 31.87
CA ALA A 226 -18.43 32.17 31.66
C ALA A 226 -18.83 31.09 32.68
N LEU A 227 -17.96 30.12 32.96
CA LEU A 227 -18.15 29.11 34.01
C LEU A 227 -18.19 29.75 35.40
N ALA A 228 -17.37 30.75 35.67
CA ALA A 228 -17.37 31.47 36.95
C ALA A 228 -18.71 32.20 37.21
N SER A 229 -19.40 32.65 36.16
CA SER A 229 -20.71 33.31 36.25
C SER A 229 -21.86 32.36 36.65
N LEU A 230 -21.67 31.04 36.49
CA LEU A 230 -22.66 30.03 36.85
C LEU A 230 -22.65 29.76 38.36
N ASP A 231 -23.82 29.39 38.89
CA ASP A 231 -23.90 28.79 40.21
C ASP A 231 -23.22 27.41 40.24
N GLU A 232 -22.80 26.98 41.42
CA GLU A 232 -22.00 25.77 41.62
C GLU A 232 -22.65 24.52 41.00
N ARG A 233 -23.98 24.40 41.12
CA ARG A 233 -24.73 23.26 40.59
C ARG A 233 -24.76 23.28 39.06
N SER A 234 -25.05 24.42 38.45
CA SER A 234 -25.05 24.58 37.00
C SER A 234 -23.65 24.36 36.40
N ARG A 235 -22.59 24.85 37.05
CA ARG A 235 -21.20 24.67 36.63
C ARG A 235 -20.80 23.19 36.62
N ALA A 236 -21.08 22.47 37.70
CA ALA A 236 -20.75 21.05 37.82
C ALA A 236 -21.46 20.19 36.76
N ILE A 237 -22.73 20.51 36.45
CA ILE A 237 -23.50 19.83 35.40
C ILE A 237 -22.87 20.07 34.01
N VAL A 238 -22.48 21.30 33.69
CA VAL A 238 -21.85 21.61 32.39
C VAL A 238 -20.46 20.95 32.28
N GLN A 239 -19.65 21.03 33.34
CA GLN A 239 -18.30 20.44 33.37
C GLN A 239 -18.34 18.93 33.12
N ARG A 240 -19.18 18.18 33.84
CA ARG A 240 -19.27 16.71 33.70
C ARG A 240 -19.86 16.24 32.37
N ARG A 241 -20.58 17.11 31.66
CA ARG A 241 -21.20 16.77 30.37
C ARG A 241 -20.36 17.16 29.16
N TRP A 242 -19.58 18.23 29.25
CA TRP A 242 -18.93 18.85 28.09
C TRP A 242 -17.43 19.06 28.24
N LEU A 243 -16.88 18.99 29.46
CA LEU A 243 -15.46 19.27 29.76
C LEU A 243 -14.74 18.03 30.31
N VAL A 244 -15.26 16.83 30.02
CA VAL A 244 -14.62 15.55 30.32
C VAL A 244 -14.43 14.82 28.99
N GLU A 245 -13.18 14.43 28.68
CA GLU A 245 -12.84 13.75 27.42
C GLU A 245 -13.34 12.30 27.41
N ASP A 246 -13.24 11.61 28.55
CA ASP A 246 -13.65 10.21 28.70
C ASP A 246 -14.94 10.08 29.53
N ASP A 247 -15.97 9.47 28.94
CA ASP A 247 -17.26 9.12 29.58
C ASP A 247 -18.05 10.33 30.15
N PRO A 248 -18.61 11.19 29.29
CA PRO A 248 -19.42 12.33 29.73
C PRO A 248 -20.70 11.86 30.43
N ALA A 249 -20.96 12.42 31.62
CA ALA A 249 -22.09 11.99 32.45
C ALA A 249 -23.44 12.16 31.73
N THR A 250 -24.29 11.14 31.80
CA THR A 250 -25.62 11.22 31.17
C THR A 250 -26.60 12.05 32.01
N LEU A 251 -27.66 12.56 31.36
CA LEU A 251 -28.74 13.26 32.06
C LEU A 251 -29.36 12.42 33.19
N HIS A 252 -29.37 11.10 33.05
CA HIS A 252 -29.97 10.18 34.02
C HIS A 252 -29.06 9.95 35.23
N GLU A 253 -27.74 9.86 35.03
CA GLU A 253 -26.76 9.78 36.13
C GLU A 253 -26.75 11.05 36.97
N LEU A 254 -26.72 12.22 36.31
CA LEU A 254 -26.79 13.51 37.01
C LEU A 254 -28.15 13.70 37.72
N ALA A 255 -29.24 13.22 37.12
CA ALA A 255 -30.55 13.23 37.76
C ALA A 255 -30.58 12.39 39.04
N ALA A 256 -29.97 11.19 39.01
CA ALA A 256 -29.85 10.31 40.16
C ALA A 256 -28.96 10.93 41.26
N GLU A 257 -27.82 11.53 40.89
CA GLU A 257 -26.90 12.19 41.83
C GLU A 257 -27.55 13.38 42.55
N TYR A 258 -28.27 14.23 41.82
CA TYR A 258 -28.89 15.44 42.36
C TYR A 258 -30.34 15.23 42.86
N GLY A 259 -30.87 14.01 42.82
CA GLY A 259 -32.22 13.67 43.28
C GLY A 259 -33.34 14.41 42.54
N VAL A 260 -33.18 14.67 41.23
CA VAL A 260 -34.16 15.38 40.39
C VAL A 260 -34.46 14.60 39.11
N SER A 261 -35.45 15.02 38.32
CA SER A 261 -35.72 14.39 37.02
C SER A 261 -34.65 14.74 35.97
N ALA A 262 -34.43 13.85 35.00
CA ALA A 262 -33.54 14.10 33.86
C ALA A 262 -33.94 15.37 33.08
N GLU A 263 -35.24 15.63 32.93
CA GLU A 263 -35.75 16.85 32.31
C GLU A 263 -35.38 18.11 33.12
N ARG A 264 -35.32 18.01 34.46
CA ARG A 264 -34.86 19.12 35.29
C ARG A 264 -33.38 19.43 35.08
N ILE A 265 -32.52 18.41 34.96
CA ILE A 265 -31.09 18.61 34.62
C ILE A 265 -30.95 19.26 33.25
N ARG A 266 -31.72 18.80 32.25
CA ARG A 266 -31.74 19.41 30.90
C ARG A 266 -32.11 20.89 30.93
N GLN A 267 -33.12 21.27 31.73
CA GLN A 267 -33.50 22.68 31.90
C GLN A 267 -32.39 23.52 32.55
N ILE A 268 -31.69 22.96 33.54
CA ILE A 268 -30.58 23.64 34.23
C ILE A 268 -29.41 23.83 33.25
N GLU A 269 -29.06 22.79 32.49
CA GLU A 269 -28.05 22.87 31.43
C GLU A 269 -28.40 23.93 30.39
N ALA A 270 -29.61 23.91 29.83
CA ALA A 270 -30.01 24.87 28.80
C ALA A 270 -29.92 26.33 29.30
N LYS A 271 -30.33 26.57 30.55
CA LYS A 271 -30.20 27.90 31.20
C LYS A 271 -28.73 28.27 31.45
N ALA A 272 -27.90 27.32 31.86
CA ALA A 272 -26.47 27.53 32.07
C ALA A 272 -25.77 27.88 30.75
N MET A 273 -26.03 27.14 29.67
CA MET A 273 -25.49 27.41 28.33
C MET A 273 -25.94 28.77 27.80
N GLN A 274 -27.20 29.16 28.03
CA GLN A 274 -27.68 30.49 27.66
C GLN A 274 -26.96 31.60 28.44
N LYS A 275 -26.73 31.40 29.75
CA LYS A 275 -25.99 32.36 30.59
C LYS A 275 -24.52 32.46 30.20
N MET A 276 -23.86 31.34 29.90
CA MET A 276 -22.50 31.30 29.39
C MET A 276 -22.38 32.01 28.05
N ARG A 277 -23.32 31.80 27.13
CA ARG A 277 -23.34 32.48 25.84
C ARG A 277 -23.43 34.00 25.98
N LEU A 278 -24.25 34.50 26.91
CA LEU A 278 -24.35 35.93 27.20
C LEU A 278 -23.04 36.48 27.78
N ALA A 279 -22.41 35.74 28.69
CA ALA A 279 -21.13 36.12 29.30
C ALA A 279 -19.95 36.12 28.30
N LEU A 280 -19.99 35.26 27.29
CA LEU A 280 -18.99 35.20 26.21
C LEU A 280 -19.17 36.29 25.14
N SER A 281 -20.38 36.86 25.04
CA SER A 281 -20.70 37.93 24.07
C SER A 281 -20.62 39.34 24.63
N ALA A 282 -20.36 39.49 25.93
CA ALA A 282 -20.27 40.75 26.66
C ALA A 282 -18.80 41.16 26.82
#